data_AF-A0A0A6RK68-F1
#
_entry.id   AF-A0A0A6RK68-F1
#
_cell.length_a   1.000
_cell.length_b   1.000
_cell.length_c   1.000
_cell.angle_alpha   90.00
_cell.angle_beta   90.00
_cell.angle_gamma   90.00
#
_symmetry.space_group_name_H-M   'P 1'
#
loop_
_entity.id
_entity.type
_entity.pdbx_description
1 polymer ?
#
loop_
_entity_poly.entity_id
_entity_poly.type
_entity_poly.pdbx_seq_one_letter_code
_entity_poly.pdbx_strand_id
1 'polypeptide(L)'
;MNGSNKAYLVFRMLVKWFICYGLLLSNNAVAVDGFNQLEKMGFSAMSGNRIQVQLTFADTAITPLTFSTDNPARIVLEFPDTKLKLRQKYKSIGIGAVDA
;
A
#
# COMPACT_ATOMS: atom_id res chain seq x y z
N MET A 1 61.56 -21.54 14.43
CA MET A 1 60.91 -20.76 13.34
C MET A 1 59.49 -21.27 13.13
N ASN A 2 58.54 -20.38 12.87
CA ASN A 2 57.23 -20.65 12.24
C ASN A 2 55.97 -20.93 13.12
N GLY A 3 55.89 -20.41 14.35
CA GLY A 3 54.66 -20.44 15.16
C GLY A 3 53.74 -19.22 14.95
N SER A 4 54.31 -18.01 14.86
CA SER A 4 53.56 -16.75 14.84
C SER A 4 52.80 -16.48 13.53
N ASN A 5 53.32 -16.96 12.39
CA ASN A 5 52.67 -16.78 11.08
C ASN A 5 51.40 -17.60 10.93
N LYS A 6 51.34 -18.79 11.56
CA LYS A 6 50.17 -19.66 11.54
C LYS A 6 49.02 -19.06 12.36
N ALA A 7 49.32 -18.48 13.53
CA ALA A 7 48.33 -17.78 14.36
C ALA A 7 47.72 -16.57 13.63
N TYR A 8 48.54 -15.81 12.91
CA TYR A 8 48.07 -14.66 12.12
C TYR A 8 47.21 -15.08 10.92
N LEU A 9 47.53 -16.19 10.26
CA LEU A 9 46.72 -16.76 9.18
C LEU A 9 45.35 -17.24 9.68
N VAL A 10 45.31 -17.93 10.82
CA VAL A 10 44.06 -18.38 11.46
C VAL A 10 43.22 -17.19 11.91
N PHE A 11 43.84 -16.19 12.54
CA PHE A 11 43.15 -14.97 12.96
C PHE A 11 42.53 -14.22 11.77
N ARG A 12 43.26 -14.10 10.64
CA ARG A 12 42.72 -13.49 9.40
C ARG A 12 41.58 -14.29 8.78
N MET A 13 41.61 -15.62 8.88
CA MET A 13 40.52 -16.48 8.42
C MET A 13 39.27 -16.31 9.28
N LEU A 14 39.42 -16.24 10.61
CA LEU A 14 38.30 -16.04 11.54
C LEU A 14 37.65 -14.66 11.39
N VAL A 15 38.44 -13.60 11.21
CA VAL A 15 37.92 -12.24 10.97
C VAL A 15 37.13 -12.16 9.66
N LYS A 16 37.61 -12.81 8.58
CA LYS A 16 36.87 -12.88 7.31
C LYS A 16 35.55 -13.64 7.45
N TRP A 17 35.55 -14.75 8.20
CA TRP A 17 34.34 -15.51 8.49
C TRP A 17 33.33 -14.68 9.27
N PHE A 18 33.80 -13.91 10.26
CA PHE A 18 32.94 -13.03 11.06
C PHE A 18 32.34 -11.89 10.21
N ILE A 19 33.12 -11.31 9.30
CA ILE A 19 32.65 -10.29 8.36
C ILE A 19 31.64 -10.86 7.36
N CYS A 20 31.88 -12.06 6.80
CA CYS A 20 30.93 -12.73 5.92
C CYS A 20 29.63 -13.11 6.65
N TYR A 21 29.71 -13.54 7.90
CA TYR A 21 28.53 -13.88 8.70
C TYR A 21 27.71 -12.64 9.05
N GLY A 22 28.36 -11.50 9.32
CA GLY A 22 27.69 -10.22 9.53
C GLY A 22 26.99 -9.67 8.27
N LEU A 23 27.54 -9.93 7.08
CA LEU A 23 26.94 -9.54 5.80
C LEU A 23 25.73 -10.39 5.38
N LEU A 24 25.53 -11.58 5.98
CA LEU A 24 24.38 -12.44 5.69
C LEU A 24 23.13 -12.12 6.52
N LEU A 25 23.21 -11.16 7.47
CA LEU A 25 22.09 -10.75 8.34
C LEU A 25 21.36 -9.49 7.85
N SER A 26 21.71 -8.94 6.67
CA SER A 26 20.94 -7.86 6.07
C SER A 26 19.57 -8.36 5.64
N ASN A 27 18.55 -8.04 6.43
CA ASN A 27 17.14 -8.22 6.08
C ASN A 27 16.85 -7.46 4.79
N ASN A 28 16.58 -8.18 3.71
CA ASN A 28 15.92 -7.58 2.55
C ASN A 28 14.48 -7.29 2.97
N ALA A 29 14.14 -6.02 3.16
CA ALA A 29 12.74 -5.63 3.26
C ALA A 29 12.06 -6.05 1.94
N VAL A 30 11.16 -7.02 2.01
CA VAL A 30 10.33 -7.40 0.87
C VAL A 30 9.42 -6.22 0.57
N ALA A 31 9.65 -5.54 -0.54
CA ALA A 31 8.65 -4.66 -1.10
C ALA A 31 7.43 -5.52 -1.43
N VAL A 32 6.32 -5.30 -0.71
CA VAL A 32 5.05 -5.91 -1.04
C VAL A 32 4.57 -5.23 -2.31
N ASP A 33 4.90 -5.83 -3.45
CA ASP A 33 4.34 -5.53 -4.78
C ASP A 33 2.91 -6.08 -4.85
N GLY A 34 2.06 -5.51 -3.99
CA GLY A 34 0.65 -5.83 -3.91
C GLY A 34 -0.15 -4.59 -4.27
N PHE A 35 -1.01 -4.71 -5.27
CA PHE A 35 -2.05 -3.71 -5.51
C PHE A 35 -2.80 -3.41 -4.21
N ASN A 36 -2.98 -2.13 -3.86
CA ASN A 36 -3.83 -1.74 -2.72
C ASN A 36 -5.26 -2.28 -2.96
N GLN A 37 -6.09 -2.39 -1.93
CA GLN A 37 -7.42 -2.97 -2.03
C GLN A 37 -8.46 -2.06 -1.40
N LEU A 38 -9.49 -1.69 -2.17
CA LEU A 38 -10.69 -1.07 -1.60
C LEU A 38 -11.55 -2.17 -0.96
N GLU A 39 -11.68 -2.14 0.37
CA GLU A 39 -12.34 -3.18 1.17
C GLU A 39 -13.74 -2.79 1.64
N LYS A 40 -14.02 -1.50 1.78
CA LYS A 40 -15.34 -1.00 2.21
C LYS A 40 -15.71 0.30 1.54
N MET A 41 -17.02 0.44 1.27
CA MET A 41 -17.65 1.66 0.76
C MET A 41 -18.86 2.02 1.63
N GLY A 42 -18.86 3.24 2.14
CA GLY A 42 -19.92 3.83 2.95
C GLY A 42 -20.32 5.20 2.44
N PHE A 43 -21.46 5.70 2.90
CA PHE A 43 -21.88 7.07 2.67
C PHE A 43 -22.73 7.57 3.82
N SER A 44 -22.80 8.89 3.98
CA SER A 44 -23.71 9.57 4.91
C SER A 44 -24.21 10.87 4.29
N ALA A 45 -25.46 11.24 4.60
CA ALA A 45 -25.94 12.59 4.31
C ALA A 45 -25.23 13.60 5.22
N MET A 46 -24.97 14.78 4.66
CA MET A 46 -24.50 15.95 5.37
C MET A 46 -25.51 17.08 5.22
N SER A 47 -25.43 18.07 6.11
CA SER A 47 -26.24 19.29 5.97
C SER A 47 -25.93 20.02 4.66
N GLY A 48 -26.91 20.81 4.18
CA GLY A 48 -26.75 21.61 2.97
C GLY A 48 -26.73 20.81 1.67
N ASN A 49 -27.53 19.73 1.59
CA ASN A 49 -27.65 18.88 0.41
C ASN A 49 -26.34 18.24 -0.06
N ARG A 50 -25.46 17.88 0.90
CA ARG A 50 -24.18 17.25 0.62
C ARG A 50 -24.20 15.79 1.00
N ILE A 51 -23.35 15.00 0.36
CA ILE A 51 -23.09 13.62 0.77
C ILE A 51 -21.61 13.44 1.06
N GLN A 52 -21.29 12.62 2.05
CA GLN A 52 -19.93 12.15 2.29
C GLN A 52 -19.84 10.72 1.78
N VAL A 53 -18.85 10.43 0.94
CA VAL A 53 -18.49 9.07 0.54
C VAL A 53 -17.26 8.65 1.32
N GLN A 54 -17.34 7.50 2.00
CA GLN A 54 -16.22 6.96 2.76
C GLN A 54 -15.71 5.69 2.08
N LEU A 55 -14.42 5.70 1.74
CA LEU A 55 -13.71 4.57 1.14
C LEU A 55 -12.66 4.08 2.14
N THR A 56 -12.62 2.76 2.38
CA THR A 56 -11.64 2.14 3.28
C THR A 56 -10.74 1.21 2.49
N PHE A 57 -9.45 1.49 2.51
CA PHE A 57 -8.42 0.74 1.82
C PHE A 57 -7.65 -0.17 2.79
N ALA A 58 -7.10 -1.26 2.28
CA ALA A 58 -6.27 -2.18 3.05
C ALA A 58 -4.94 -1.53 3.48
N ASP A 59 -4.35 -0.72 2.59
CA ASP A 59 -3.14 0.06 2.83
C ASP A 59 -3.44 1.56 2.76
N THR A 60 -2.42 2.40 2.94
CA THR A 60 -2.54 3.85 2.88
C THR A 60 -3.26 4.29 1.60
N ALA A 61 -4.32 5.09 1.76
CA ALA A 61 -5.08 5.62 0.64
C ALA A 61 -4.21 6.58 -0.18
N ILE A 62 -4.29 6.44 -1.50
CA ILE A 62 -3.65 7.34 -2.46
C ILE A 62 -4.63 8.42 -2.92
N THR A 63 -4.12 9.56 -3.38
CA THR A 63 -4.95 10.58 -4.01
C THR A 63 -5.44 10.08 -5.37
N PRO A 64 -6.76 10.07 -5.63
CA PRO A 64 -7.29 9.59 -6.91
C PRO A 64 -7.12 10.63 -8.02
N LEU A 65 -7.06 10.16 -9.27
CA LEU A 65 -7.37 10.98 -10.43
C LEU A 65 -8.89 11.23 -10.45
N THR A 66 -9.29 12.49 -10.63
CA THR A 66 -10.70 12.90 -10.56
C THR A 66 -11.13 13.59 -11.84
N PHE A 67 -12.30 13.24 -12.35
CA PHE A 67 -12.96 13.95 -13.45
C PHE A 67 -14.47 13.86 -13.33
N SER A 68 -15.18 14.69 -14.09
CA SER A 68 -16.63 14.72 -14.15
C SER A 68 -17.13 14.67 -15.59
N THR A 69 -18.34 14.13 -15.78
CA THR A 69 -19.08 14.17 -17.04
C THR A 69 -20.42 14.83 -16.80
N ASP A 70 -20.97 15.55 -17.79
CA ASP A 70 -22.27 16.26 -17.62
C ASP A 70 -23.44 15.56 -18.31
N ASN A 71 -23.18 14.70 -19.30
CA ASN A 71 -24.22 13.99 -20.05
C ASN A 71 -23.95 12.48 -20.14
N PRO A 72 -24.38 11.67 -19.16
CA PRO A 72 -25.05 12.08 -17.90
C PRO A 72 -24.08 12.66 -16.85
N ALA A 73 -24.63 13.38 -15.87
CA ALA A 73 -23.89 13.96 -14.75
C ALA A 73 -23.24 12.87 -13.87
N ARG A 74 -21.90 12.85 -13.78
CA ARG A 74 -21.14 11.86 -12.98
C ARG A 74 -19.84 12.46 -12.45
N ILE A 75 -19.38 11.96 -11.31
CA ILE A 75 -18.03 12.16 -10.77
C ILE A 75 -17.33 10.80 -10.81
N VAL A 76 -16.11 10.76 -11.33
CA VAL A 76 -15.28 9.57 -11.40
C VAL A 76 -14.01 9.78 -10.57
N LEU A 77 -13.72 8.81 -9.72
CA LEU A 77 -12.51 8.75 -8.90
C LEU A 77 -11.74 7.49 -9.30
N GLU A 78 -10.56 7.66 -9.89
CA GLU A 78 -9.68 6.57 -10.30
C GLU A 78 -8.50 6.44 -9.34
N PHE A 79 -8.33 5.23 -8.81
CA PHE A 79 -7.24 4.89 -7.88
C PHE A 79 -6.26 3.96 -8.62
N PRO A 80 -5.07 4.45 -9.02
CA PRO A 80 -4.08 3.59 -9.68
C PRO A 80 -3.63 2.47 -8.73
N ASP A 81 -3.22 1.36 -9.34
CA ASP A 81 -2.71 0.18 -8.63
C ASP A 81 -3.59 -0.31 -7.47
N THR A 82 -4.91 -0.12 -7.58
CA THR A 82 -5.87 -0.45 -6.53
C THR A 82 -6.95 -1.41 -7.04
N LYS A 83 -7.07 -2.58 -6.40
CA LYS A 83 -8.07 -3.60 -6.69
C LYS A 83 -9.35 -3.39 -5.87
N LEU A 84 -10.47 -3.84 -6.42
CA LEU A 84 -11.75 -3.88 -5.71
C LEU A 84 -11.91 -5.21 -4.94
N LYS A 85 -11.91 -5.15 -3.61
CA LYS A 85 -12.23 -6.27 -2.71
C LYS A 85 -13.57 -6.04 -2.00
N LEU A 86 -14.56 -5.62 -2.77
CA LEU A 86 -15.92 -5.41 -2.30
C LEU A 86 -16.80 -6.60 -2.67
N ARG A 87 -17.59 -7.10 -1.71
CA ARG A 87 -18.66 -8.06 -2.01
C ARG A 87 -19.73 -7.45 -2.90
N GLN A 88 -20.05 -6.17 -2.65
CA GLN A 88 -21.02 -5.40 -3.43
C GLN A 88 -20.29 -4.19 -4.05
N LYS A 89 -20.18 -4.19 -5.39
CA LYS A 89 -19.45 -3.15 -6.15
C LYS A 89 -20.30 -1.92 -6.46
N TYR A 90 -21.62 -2.03 -6.38
CA TYR A 90 -22.57 -0.95 -6.65
C TYR A 90 -23.45 -0.71 -5.45
N LYS A 91 -23.60 0.55 -5.04
CA LYS A 91 -24.45 0.97 -3.94
C LYS A 91 -25.32 2.14 -4.38
N SER A 92 -26.64 1.96 -4.36
CA SER A 92 -27.58 3.04 -4.65
C SER A 92 -27.60 4.02 -3.47
N ILE A 93 -27.48 5.31 -3.77
CA ILE A 93 -27.53 6.41 -2.80
C ILE A 93 -28.69 7.29 -3.26
N GLY A 94 -29.84 7.21 -2.60
CA GLY A 94 -31.03 8.00 -2.93
C GLY A 94 -31.30 9.05 -1.86
N ILE A 95 -30.29 9.88 -1.58
CA ILE A 95 -30.34 10.97 -0.59
C ILE A 95 -29.41 12.12 -1.02
N GLY A 96 -29.77 13.34 -0.65
CA GLY A 96 -28.93 14.53 -0.85
C GLY A 96 -28.73 14.89 -2.33
N ALA A 97 -27.52 15.34 -2.71
CA ALA A 97 -27.18 15.72 -4.09
C ALA A 97 -27.28 14.59 -5.14
N VAL A 98 -27.56 13.36 -4.71
CA VAL A 98 -27.69 12.19 -5.59
C VAL A 98 -29.07 11.53 -5.43
N ASP A 99 -30.01 12.24 -4.82
CA ASP A 99 -31.42 11.85 -4.79
C ASP A 99 -31.99 11.88 -6.22
N ALA A 100 -32.64 10.78 -6.62
CA ALA A 100 -33.09 10.54 -7.99
C ALA A 100 -34.50 11.10 -8.23
#